data_AF-A0A0S8GYR3-F1
#
_entry.id   AF-A0A0S8GYR3-F1
#
_cell.length_a   1.000
_cell.length_b   1.000
_cell.length_c   1.000
_cell.angle_alpha   90.00
_cell.angle_beta   90.00
_cell.angle_gamma   90.00
#
_symmetry.space_group_name_H-M   'P 1'
#
loop_
_entity.id
_entity.type
_entity.pdbx_description
1 polymer ?
#
loop_
_entity_poly.entity_id
_entity_poly.type
_entity_poly.pdbx_seq_one_letter_code
_entity_poly.pdbx_strand_id
1 'polypeptide(L)' 'MKTGKGLFCPLYGREISTGKCLDINYERLGLVQKDNFDDIKKITRRSTAELSDICHKCPNQLFPDDNIGEISFVKKQ' A
#
# COMPACT_ATOMS: atom_id res chain seq x y z
N MET A 1 -0.29 -26.06 1.90
CA MET A 1 -0.41 -24.61 2.13
C MET A 1 0.75 -23.88 1.46
N LYS A 2 0.60 -23.40 0.23
CA LYS A 2 1.52 -22.43 -0.38
C LYS A 2 0.79 -21.76 -1.54
N THR A 3 0.49 -20.47 -1.40
CA THR A 3 0.44 -19.49 -2.51
C THR A 3 0.06 -18.12 -1.94
N GLY A 4 0.89 -17.57 -1.05
CA GLY A 4 0.97 -16.11 -0.97
C GLY A 4 1.86 -15.67 -2.13
N LYS A 5 1.29 -15.36 -3.29
CA LYS A 5 2.08 -14.82 -4.41
C LYS A 5 2.64 -13.47 -3.97
N GLY A 6 3.94 -13.38 -3.74
CA GLY A 6 4.61 -12.12 -3.45
C GLY A 6 4.41 -11.13 -4.60
N LEU A 7 4.43 -9.84 -4.30
CA LEU A 7 4.45 -8.77 -5.29
C LEU A 7 5.76 -8.01 -5.13
N PHE A 8 6.41 -7.69 -6.25
CA PHE A 8 7.57 -6.80 -6.22
C PHE A 8 7.10 -5.40 -5.79
N CYS A 9 7.70 -4.88 -4.72
CA CYS A 9 7.39 -3.55 -4.21
C CYS A 9 8.54 -2.59 -4.51
N PRO A 10 8.32 -1.54 -5.32
CA PRO A 10 9.36 -0.57 -5.66
C PRO A 10 9.84 0.23 -4.44
N LEU A 11 9.02 0.37 -3.39
CA LEU A 11 9.42 1.03 -2.15
C LEU A 11 10.50 0.26 -1.37
N TYR A 12 10.43 -1.07 -1.39
CA TYR A 12 11.39 -1.92 -0.71
C TYR A 12 12.49 -2.47 -1.64
N GLY A 13 12.34 -2.30 -2.95
CA GLY A 13 13.23 -2.87 -3.95
C GLY A 13 13.29 -4.40 -3.92
N ARG A 14 12.23 -5.06 -3.44
CA ARG A 14 12.15 -6.52 -3.28
C ARG A 14 10.71 -7.02 -3.29
N GLU A 15 10.55 -8.33 -3.37
CA GLU A 15 9.24 -8.97 -3.19
C GLU A 15 8.76 -8.88 -1.74
N ILE A 16 7.48 -8.55 -1.57
CA ILE A 16 6.78 -8.54 -0.28
C ILE A 16 5.50 -9.34 -0.38
N SER A 17 4.93 -9.74 0.75
CA SER A 17 3.62 -10.41 0.77
C SER A 17 2.52 -9.47 0.27
N THR A 18 1.52 -10.02 -0.43
CA THR A 18 0.35 -9.26 -0.90
C THR A 18 -0.35 -8.53 0.24
N GLY A 19 -0.46 -9.16 1.41
CA GLY A 19 -1.06 -8.54 2.61
C GLY A 19 -0.33 -7.28 3.03
N LYS A 20 1.01 -7.28 3.00
CA LYS A 20 1.80 -6.09 3.31
C LYS A 20 1.61 -4.99 2.26
N CYS A 21 1.48 -5.35 0.98
CA CYS A 21 1.17 -4.38 -0.07
C CYS A 21 -0.21 -3.72 0.13
N LEU A 22 -1.20 -4.50 0.57
CA LEU A 22 -2.54 -4.01 0.91
C LEU A 22 -2.51 -3.05 2.09
N ASP A 23 -1.88 -3.42 3.21
CA ASP A 23 -1.78 -2.57 4.40
C ASP A 23 -1.17 -1.20 4.05
N ILE A 24 -0.06 -1.18 3.29
CA ILE A 24 0.60 0.06 2.84
C ILE A 24 -0.33 0.93 2.01
N ASN A 25 -1.07 0.33 1.07
CA ASN A 25 -1.99 1.09 0.22
C ASN A 25 -3.18 1.62 1.02
N TYR A 26 -3.75 0.85 1.95
CA TYR A 26 -4.85 1.32 2.79
C TYR A 26 -4.43 2.47 3.71
N GLU A 27 -3.25 2.40 4.31
CA GLU A 27 -2.71 3.49 5.13
C GLU A 27 -2.40 4.74 4.30
N ARG A 28 -1.76 4.57 3.14
CA ARG A 28 -1.50 5.67 2.19
C ARG A 28 -2.79 6.43 1.85
N LEU A 29 -3.87 5.69 1.64
CA LEU A 29 -5.19 6.23 1.28
C LEU A 29 -5.99 6.73 2.49
N GLY A 30 -5.44 6.65 3.70
CA GLY A 30 -6.12 7.10 4.93
C GLY A 30 -7.28 6.20 5.36
N LEU A 31 -7.39 4.99 4.81
CA LEU A 31 -8.48 4.04 5.10
C LEU A 31 -8.26 3.26 6.40
N VAL A 32 -7.00 3.11 6.83
CA VAL A 32 -6.60 2.49 8.10
C VAL A 32 -5.40 3.25 8.70
N GLN A 33 -5.20 3.17 10.02
CA GLN A 33 -4.00 3.65 10.70
C GLN A 33 -3.30 2.46 11.37
N LYS A 34 -2.09 2.12 10.91
CA LYS A 34 -1.35 0.93 11.35
C LYS A 34 0.18 1.14 11.35
N ASP A 35 0.63 2.38 11.19
CA ASP A 35 2.04 2.83 11.19
C ASP A 35 2.97 2.25 10.09
N ASN A 36 2.51 1.34 9.22
CA ASN A 36 3.36 0.76 8.17
C ASN A 36 3.84 1.82 7.18
N PHE A 37 2.99 2.80 6.85
CA PHE A 37 3.36 3.85 5.90
C PHE A 37 4.40 4.82 6.49
N ASP A 38 4.29 5.16 7.77
CA ASP A 38 5.27 6.00 8.46
C ASP A 38 6.60 5.28 8.67
N ASP A 39 6.58 3.97 8.92
CA ASP A 39 7.82 3.18 9.00
C ASP A 39 8.55 3.14 7.65
N ILE A 40 7.81 3.06 6.54
CA ILE A 40 8.41 3.16 5.20
C ILE A 40 9.06 4.54 4.99
N LYS A 41 8.42 5.63 5.44
CA LYS A 41 9.02 6.98 5.35
C LYS A 41 10.35 7.04 6.08
N LYS A 42 10.42 6.48 7.29
CA LYS A 42 11.67 6.43 8.08
C LYS A 42 12.76 5.64 7.38
N ILE A 43 12.42 4.46 6.83
CA ILE A 43 13.38 3.57 6.17
C ILE A 43 13.89 4.16 4.85
N THR A 44 12.98 4.67 4.03
CA THR A 44 13.31 5.17 2.68
C THR A 44 13.80 6.61 2.69
N ARG A 45 13.57 7.36 3.78
CA ARG A 45 13.80 8.80 3.92
C ARG A 45 13.11 9.64 2.84
N ARG A 46 12.01 9.14 2.28
CA ARG A 46 11.20 9.83 1.28
C ARG A 46 9.99 10.50 1.91
N SER A 47 9.52 11.56 1.27
CA SER A 47 8.30 12.25 1.68
C SER A 47 7.04 11.41 1.43
N THR A 48 5.93 11.74 2.11
CA THR A 48 4.61 11.13 1.84
C THR A 48 4.25 11.19 0.36
N ALA A 49 4.50 12.34 -0.27
CA ALA A 49 4.16 12.60 -1.67
C ALA A 49 4.94 11.68 -2.61
N GLU A 50 6.26 11.57 -2.42
CA GLU A 50 7.09 10.66 -3.22
C GLU A 50 6.69 9.20 -3.05
N LEU A 51 6.44 8.76 -1.81
CA LEU A 51 5.97 7.40 -1.57
C LEU A 51 4.63 7.14 -2.22
N SER A 52 3.74 8.14 -2.19
CA SER A 52 2.43 8.01 -2.83
C SER A 52 2.54 7.92 -4.34
N ASP A 53 3.39 8.73 -4.97
CA ASP A 53 3.66 8.67 -6.40
C ASP A 53 4.26 7.31 -6.83
N ILE A 54 5.18 6.76 -6.04
CA ILE A 54 5.76 5.43 -6.30
C ILE A 54 4.69 4.33 -6.19
N CYS A 55 3.84 4.37 -5.17
CA CYS A 55 2.73 3.41 -5.02
C CYS A 55 1.72 3.55 -6.15
N HIS A 56 1.44 4.78 -6.60
CA HIS A 56 0.52 5.06 -7.70
C HIS A 56 1.05 4.53 -9.04
N LYS A 57 2.36 4.56 -9.25
CA LYS A 57 3.01 4.00 -10.46
C LYS A 57 3.35 2.52 -10.34
N CYS A 58 2.94 1.86 -9.25
CA CYS A 58 3.27 0.47 -9.01
C CYS A 58 2.54 -0.42 -10.03
N PRO A 59 3.24 -1.28 -10.79
CA PRO A 59 2.57 -2.20 -11.74
C PRO A 59 1.68 -3.23 -11.04
N ASN A 60 1.85 -3.38 -9.72
CA ASN A 60 1.08 -4.27 -8.86
C ASN A 60 0.01 -3.52 -8.04
N GLN A 61 -0.42 -2.33 -8.50
CA GLN A 61 -1.40 -1.52 -7.80
C GLN A 61 -2.74 -2.25 -7.67
N LEU A 62 -3.22 -2.39 -6.44
CA LEU A 62 -4.47 -3.08 -6.15
C LEU A 62 -5.68 -2.14 -6.22
N PHE A 63 -5.44 -0.83 -6.11
CA PHE A 63 -6.44 0.23 -6.17
C PHE A 63 -5.92 1.34 -7.08
N PRO A 64 -6.17 1.30 -8.41
CA PRO A 64 -5.98 2.46 -9.25
C PRO A 64 -6.86 3.60 -8.70
N ASP A 65 -6.28 4.78 -8.50
CA ASP A 65 -6.89 5.92 -7.79
C ASP A 65 -8.26 6.34 -8.38
N ASP A 66 -8.60 5.92 -9.61
CA ASP A 66 -9.88 6.20 -10.28
C ASP A 66 -11.12 5.58 -9.62
N ASN A 67 -10.98 4.66 -8.64
CA ASN A 67 -12.13 3.97 -8.00
C ASN A 67 -12.22 4.16 -6.47
N ILE A 68 -11.51 5.13 -5.89
CA ILE A 68 -11.48 5.35 -4.43
C ILE A 68 -12.85 5.79 -3.86
N GLY A 69 -13.82 6.15 -4.71
CA GLY A 69 -15.19 6.47 -4.32
C GLY A 69 -16.13 5.28 -4.05
N GLU A 70 -15.79 4.06 -4.50
CA GLU A 70 -16.73 2.91 -4.45
C GLU A 70 -16.40 1.83 -3.42
N ILE A 71 -15.33 1.98 -2.63
CA ILE A 71 -15.04 1.01 -1.57
C ILE A 71 -15.88 1.36 -0.34
N SER A 72 -17.15 0.95 -0.36
CA SER A 72 -18.00 0.87 0.83
C SER A 72 -17.43 -0.17 1.79
N PHE A 73 -16.48 0.23 2.63
CA PHE A 73 -16.20 -0.53 3.85
C PHE A 73 -17.47 -0.48 4.70
N VAL A 74 -18.21 -1.59 4.69
CA VAL A 74 -19.28 -1.82 5.66
C VAL A 74 -18.64 -1.70 7.03
N LYS A 75 -18.78 -0.53 7.68
CA LYS A 75 -18.45 -0.34 9.09
C LYS A 75 -19.24 -1.40 9.85
N LYS A 76 -18.56 -2.47 10.28
CA LYS A 76 -19.15 -3.40 11.23
C LYS A 76 -19.15 -2.66 12.57
N GLN A 77 -20.35 -2.19 12.96
CA GLN A 77 -20.66 -1.62 14.27
C GLN A 77 -20.30 -2.60 15.38
#